data_AF-A0A9W8HP00-F1
#
_entry.id   AF-A0A9W8HP00-F1
#
_cell.length_a   1.000
_cell.length_b   1.000
_cell.length_c   1.000
_cell.angle_alpha   90.00
_cell.angle_beta   90.00
_cell.angle_gamma   90.00
#
_symmetry.space_group_name_H-M   'P 1'
#
loop_
_entity.id
_entity.type
_entity.pdbx_description
1 polymer ?
#
loop_
_entity_poly.entity_id
_entity_poly.type
_entity_poly.pdbx_seq_one_letter_code
_entity_poly.pdbx_strand_id
1 'polypeptide(L)'
;MRKELDIYASVAHCRNIPGVNARHKDVDFVIIRENTEGEYSGLEHQSFPGVVESLKIITRPKTERIARYAFDYALRNGRKRVTIVHKANIMKLADGLFLNTCRA
;
A
#
# COMPACT_ATOMS: atom_id res chain seq x y z
N MET A 1 -18.11 3.14 3.60
CA MET A 1 -17.04 4.17 3.74
C MET A 1 -15.95 4.08 2.67
N ARG A 2 -15.01 3.11 2.67
CA ARG A 2 -13.86 3.12 1.73
C ARG A 2 -14.25 3.10 0.25
N LYS A 3 -15.15 2.19 -0.15
CA LYS A 3 -15.65 2.07 -1.52
C LYS A 3 -16.61 3.20 -1.89
N GLU A 4 -17.54 3.53 -0.99
CA GLU A 4 -18.56 4.57 -1.21
C GLU A 4 -17.99 5.98 -1.37
N LEU A 5 -16.90 6.30 -0.66
CA LEU A 5 -16.27 7.62 -0.66
C LEU A 5 -14.95 7.66 -1.44
N ASP A 6 -14.59 6.55 -2.10
CA ASP A 6 -13.29 6.35 -2.78
C ASP A 6 -12.08 6.83 -1.96
N ILE A 7 -12.06 6.51 -0.65
CA ILE A 7 -10.94 6.85 0.24
C ILE A 7 -9.78 5.88 -0.06
N TYR A 8 -8.97 6.24 -1.05
CA TYR A 8 -8.00 5.34 -1.66
C TYR A 8 -6.62 5.32 -1.03
N ALA A 9 -6.23 6.37 -0.32
CA ALA A 9 -4.95 6.46 0.37
C ALA A 9 -5.16 6.43 1.88
N SER A 10 -4.58 5.44 2.54
CA SER A 10 -4.44 5.41 4.00
C SER A 10 -3.06 5.90 4.39
N VAL A 11 -2.96 6.79 5.36
CA VAL A 11 -1.71 7.39 5.83
C VAL A 11 -1.54 7.13 7.31
N ALA A 12 -0.43 6.49 7.69
CA ALA A 12 -0.08 6.23 9.08
C ALA A 12 1.29 6.85 9.40
N HIS A 13 1.32 7.72 10.40
CA HIS A 13 2.54 8.33 10.90
C HIS A 13 3.15 7.44 11.99
N CYS A 14 4.35 6.93 11.75
CA CYS A 14 5.09 6.10 12.68
C CYS A 14 6.27 6.91 13.21
N ARG A 15 6.09 7.55 14.36
CA ARG A 15 7.13 8.35 15.02
C ARG A 15 7.20 8.09 16.51
N ASN A 16 8.39 8.24 17.09
CA ASN A 16 8.50 8.29 18.55
C ASN A 16 7.75 9.50 19.11
N ILE A 17 7.08 9.32 20.25
CA ILE A 17 6.39 10.41 20.96
C ILE A 17 7.33 10.93 22.06
N PRO A 18 7.61 12.24 22.12
CA PRO A 18 8.41 12.83 23.19
C PRO A 18 7.87 12.45 24.58
N GLY A 19 8.76 12.00 25.47
CA GLY A 19 8.40 11.57 26.83
C GLY A 19 7.93 10.11 26.96
N VAL A 20 7.70 9.39 25.85
CA VAL A 20 7.32 7.97 25.89
C VAL A 20 8.56 7.10 25.67
N ASN A 21 8.89 6.23 26.63
CA ASN A 21 10.04 5.34 26.52
C ASN A 21 9.75 4.16 25.58
N ALA A 22 10.21 4.26 24.32
CA ALA A 22 10.17 3.16 23.35
C ALA A 22 11.53 2.44 23.24
N ARG A 23 11.52 1.14 22.93
CA ARG A 23 12.73 0.33 22.67
C ARG A 23 13.59 0.91 21.53
N HIS A 24 12.94 1.28 20.43
CA HIS A 24 13.60 1.86 19.25
C HIS A 24 13.51 3.39 19.31
N LYS A 25 14.65 4.04 19.06
CA LYS A 25 14.81 5.50 19.04
C LYS A 25 14.91 6.00 17.60
N ASP A 26 14.69 7.30 17.41
CA ASP A 26 14.81 8.01 16.13
C ASP A 26 13.95 7.43 14.99
N VAL A 27 12.79 6.89 15.35
CA VAL A 27 11.78 6.43 14.40
C VAL A 27 10.97 7.63 13.92
N ASP A 28 11.02 7.88 12.62
CA ASP A 28 10.15 8.83 11.92
C ASP A 28 9.97 8.40 10.46
N PHE A 29 8.86 7.73 10.18
CA PHE A 29 8.47 7.39 8.83
C PHE A 29 6.94 7.42 8.68
N VAL A 30 6.50 7.39 7.42
CA VAL A 30 5.08 7.40 7.08
C VAL A 30 4.80 6.21 6.20
N ILE A 31 3.75 5.45 6.53
CA ILE A 31 3.21 4.38 5.69
C ILE A 31 2.06 4.97 4.90
N ILE A 32 2.14 4.90 3.58
CA ILE A 32 1.06 5.24 2.66
C ILE A 32 0.64 3.95 1.97
N ARG A 33 -0.65 3.61 2.06
CA ARG A 33 -1.19 2.33 1.59
C ARG A 33 -2.40 2.53 0.70
N GLU A 34 -2.43 1.81 -0.43
CA GLU A 34 -3.61 1.70 -1.29
C GLU A 34 -4.72 0.96 -0.54
N ASN A 35 -5.94 1.49 -0.59
CA ASN A 35 -7.02 1.10 0.31
C ASN A 35 -8.29 0.58 -0.39
N THR A 36 -8.28 0.38 -1.71
CA THR A 36 -9.47 0.01 -2.50
C THR A 36 -9.35 -1.28 -3.30
N GLU A 37 -8.14 -1.80 -3.50
CA GLU A 37 -7.88 -3.04 -4.24
C GLU A 37 -6.90 -3.95 -3.47
N GLY A 38 -6.25 -4.88 -4.18
CA GLY A 38 -5.41 -5.90 -3.60
C GLY A 38 -6.22 -6.91 -2.79
N GLU A 39 -5.82 -7.11 -1.55
CA GLU A 39 -6.45 -8.04 -0.61
C GLU A 39 -7.85 -7.58 -0.17
N TYR A 40 -8.23 -6.33 -0.46
CA TYR A 40 -9.59 -5.81 -0.20
C TYR A 40 -10.55 -5.90 -1.39
N SER A 41 -10.16 -6.59 -2.47
CA SER A 41 -11.09 -6.92 -3.56
C SER A 41 -12.33 -7.65 -3.02
N GLY A 42 -12.15 -8.48 -1.99
CA GLY A 42 -13.21 -9.30 -1.38
C GLY A 42 -13.68 -10.43 -2.30
N LEU A 43 -12.82 -10.82 -3.27
CA LEU A 43 -13.12 -11.87 -4.23
C LEU A 43 -12.51 -13.17 -3.74
N GLU A 44 -13.34 -14.00 -3.13
CA GLU A 44 -12.97 -15.33 -2.65
C GLU A 44 -14.07 -16.32 -3.03
N HIS A 45 -13.68 -17.55 -3.33
CA HIS A 45 -14.63 -18.62 -3.60
C HIS A 45 -14.06 -19.97 -3.20
N GLN A 46 -14.95 -20.94 -3.02
CA GLN A 46 -14.60 -22.32 -2.76
C GLN A 46 -14.91 -23.14 -4.02
N SER A 47 -13.88 -23.51 -4.77
CA SER A 47 -14.03 -24.28 -6.02
C SER A 47 -14.37 -25.75 -5.77
N PHE A 48 -13.98 -26.29 -4.62
CA PHE A 48 -14.31 -27.63 -4.15
C PHE A 48 -14.36 -27.65 -2.61
N PRO A 49 -15.14 -28.53 -1.94
CA PRO A 49 -15.13 -28.65 -0.48
C PRO A 49 -13.70 -28.78 0.09
N GLY A 50 -13.30 -27.81 0.91
CA GLY A 50 -11.95 -27.69 1.47
C GLY A 50 -10.92 -26.91 0.65
N VAL A 51 -11.24 -26.46 -0.57
CA VAL A 51 -10.32 -25.68 -1.43
C VAL A 51 -10.83 -24.24 -1.59
N VAL A 52 -10.11 -23.28 -1.02
CA VAL A 52 -10.46 -21.86 -1.05
C VAL A 52 -9.46 -21.08 -1.90
N GLU A 53 -9.98 -20.26 -2.79
CA GLU A 53 -9.22 -19.40 -3.69
C GLU A 53 -9.48 -17.93 -3.34
N SER A 54 -8.41 -17.13 -3.27
CA SER A 54 -8.48 -15.68 -3.05
C SER A 54 -7.92 -14.95 -4.26
N LEU A 55 -8.71 -14.04 -4.84
CA LEU A 55 -8.38 -13.29 -6.05
C LEU A 55 -7.90 -11.88 -5.68
N LYS A 56 -6.58 -11.71 -5.68
CA LYS A 56 -5.94 -10.39 -5.53
C LYS A 56 -5.97 -9.64 -6.86
N ILE A 57 -6.63 -8.49 -6.89
CA ILE A 57 -6.71 -7.63 -8.09
C ILE A 57 -5.86 -6.39 -7.88
N ILE A 58 -4.96 -6.10 -8.82
CA ILE A 58 -4.16 -4.89 -8.87
C ILE A 58 -4.34 -4.25 -10.24
N THR A 59 -4.58 -2.94 -10.27
CA THR A 59 -4.82 -2.21 -11.51
C THR A 59 -3.85 -1.04 -11.64
N ARG A 60 -3.43 -0.78 -12.88
CA ARG A 60 -2.53 0.35 -13.18
C ARG A 60 -3.12 1.70 -12.72
N PRO A 61 -4.37 2.09 -13.03
CA PRO A 61 -4.89 3.40 -12.64
C PRO A 61 -4.91 3.62 -11.12
N LYS A 62 -5.28 2.60 -10.34
CA LYS A 62 -5.31 2.67 -8.87
C LYS A 62 -3.90 2.68 -8.27
N THR A 63 -2.96 1.99 -8.90
CA THR A 63 -1.54 2.08 -8.54
C THR A 63 -0.96 3.47 -8.86
N GLU A 64 -1.26 4.05 -10.02
CA GLU A 64 -0.76 5.36 -10.42
C GLU A 64 -1.21 6.45 -9.44
N ARG A 65 -2.48 6.46 -9.03
CA ARG A 65 -2.98 7.46 -8.07
C ARG A 65 -2.32 7.35 -6.70
N ILE A 66 -2.05 6.14 -6.20
CA ILE A 66 -1.39 5.98 -4.89
C ILE A 66 0.10 6.32 -4.97
N ALA A 67 0.76 5.99 -6.08
CA ALA A 67 2.13 6.39 -6.33
C ALA A 67 2.26 7.92 -6.37
N ARG A 68 1.43 8.61 -7.18
CA ARG A 68 1.38 10.08 -7.24
C ARG A 68 1.13 10.68 -5.86
N TYR A 69 0.14 10.18 -5.13
CA TYR A 69 -0.14 10.64 -3.77
C TYR A 69 1.08 10.49 -2.85
N ALA A 70 1.79 9.37 -2.91
CA ALA A 70 2.96 9.14 -2.07
C ALA A 70 4.13 10.08 -2.40
N PHE A 71 4.39 10.34 -3.69
CA PHE A 71 5.42 11.30 -4.12
C PHE A 71 5.04 12.74 -3.79
N ASP A 72 3.79 13.15 -4.03
CA ASP A 72 3.29 14.48 -3.68
C ASP A 72 3.35 14.71 -2.17
N TYR A 73 2.96 13.70 -1.39
CA TYR A 73 3.08 13.73 0.06
C TYR A 73 4.54 13.91 0.48
N ALA A 74 5.46 13.15 -0.12
CA ALA A 74 6.88 13.24 0.20
C ALA A 74 7.42 14.64 -0.08
N LEU A 75 7.10 15.22 -1.25
CA LEU A 75 7.51 16.57 -1.63
C LEU A 75 6.97 17.63 -0.64
N ARG A 76 5.66 17.59 -0.36
CA ARG A 76 5.01 18.57 0.53
C ARG A 76 5.50 18.49 1.98
N ASN A 77 5.95 17.32 2.43
CA ASN A 77 6.40 17.09 3.81
C ASN A 77 7.93 16.99 3.93
N GLY A 78 8.68 17.41 2.91
CA GLY A 78 10.15 17.43 2.95
C GLY A 78 10.80 16.05 3.11
N ARG A 79 10.12 14.96 2.70
CA ARG A 79 10.65 13.60 2.77
C ARG A 79 11.53 13.33 1.56
N LYS A 80 12.77 12.89 1.82
CA LYS A 80 13.80 12.70 0.79
C LYS A 80 13.77 11.35 0.08
N ARG A 81 12.98 10.39 0.58
CA ARG A 81 12.98 9.02 0.08
C ARG A 81 11.58 8.41 0.16
N VAL A 82 11.14 7.85 -0.96
CA VAL A 82 9.95 6.98 -1.06
C VAL A 82 10.46 5.56 -1.30
N THR A 83 10.01 4.61 -0.51
CA THR A 83 10.37 3.18 -0.68
C THR A 83 9.12 2.41 -1.05
N ILE A 84 9.16 1.71 -2.19
CA ILE A 84 8.04 0.89 -2.67
C ILE A 84 8.20 -0.52 -2.08
N VAL A 85 7.23 -0.94 -1.28
CA VAL A 85 7.22 -2.28 -0.65
C VAL A 85 6.36 -3.22 -1.50
N HIS A 86 6.90 -4.37 -1.87
CA HIS A 86 6.25 -5.34 -2.74
C HIS A 86 6.80 -6.77 -2.53
N LYS A 87 6.11 -7.77 -3.09
CA LYS A 87 6.54 -9.17 -3.17
C LYS A 87 6.66 -9.67 -4.61
N ALA A 88 6.99 -8.77 -5.55
CA ALA A 88 7.20 -9.06 -6.98
C ALA A 88 8.21 -10.20 -7.29
N ASN A 89 9.03 -10.63 -6.32
CA ASN A 89 9.87 -11.81 -6.49
C ASN A 89 9.07 -13.13 -6.55
N ILE A 90 7.89 -13.17 -5.95
CA ILE A 90 6.94 -14.29 -5.99
C ILE A 90 5.73 -13.91 -6.85
N MET A 91 5.08 -12.78 -6.54
CA MET A 91 3.91 -12.27 -7.25
C MET A 91 4.34 -11.48 -8.49
N LYS A 92 4.95 -12.16 -9.45
CA LYS A 92 5.64 -11.53 -10.59
C LYS A 92 4.74 -10.62 -11.43
N LEU A 93 3.45 -10.94 -11.54
CA LEU A 93 2.51 -10.16 -12.35
C LEU A 93 1.83 -9.04 -11.54
N ALA A 94 1.12 -9.35 -10.46
CA ALA A 94 0.36 -8.36 -9.71
C ALA A 94 1.27 -7.32 -9.01
N ASP A 95 2.22 -7.79 -8.18
CA ASP A 95 3.15 -6.90 -7.50
C ASP A 95 4.23 -6.36 -8.46
N GLY A 96 4.50 -7.08 -9.56
CA GLY A 96 5.34 -6.56 -10.65
C GLY A 96 4.70 -5.37 -11.35
N LEU A 97 3.40 -5.44 -11.66
CA LEU A 97 2.63 -4.32 -12.19
C LEU A 97 2.67 -3.14 -11.21
N PHE A 98 2.46 -3.40 -9.92
CA PHE A 98 2.53 -2.38 -8.88
C PHE A 98 3.90 -1.68 -8.87
N LEU A 99 4.98 -2.47 -8.77
CA LEU A 99 6.35 -1.97 -8.72
C LEU A 99 6.73 -1.15 -9.96
N ASN A 100 6.43 -1.68 -11.16
CA ASN A 100 6.78 -1.02 -12.40
C ASN A 100 6.00 0.29 -12.59
N THR A 101 4.74 0.31 -12.17
CA THR A 101 3.90 1.52 -12.24
C THR A 101 4.39 2.60 -11.27
N CYS A 102 4.85 2.22 -10.07
CA CYS A 102 5.44 3.18 -9.13
C CYS A 102 6.82 3.72 -9.54
N ARG A 103 7.50 3.07 -10.49
CA ARG A 103 8.83 3.46 -10.99
C ARG A 103 8.79 4.24 -12.32
N ALA A 104 7.65 4.21 -13.00
CA ALA A 104 7.43 4.93 -14.25
C ALA A 104 7.19 6.43 -13.99
#